data_AF-A0A433D7G6-F1
#
_entry.id   AF-A0A433D7G6-F1
#
_cell.length_a   1.000
_cell.length_b   1.000
_cell.length_c   1.000
_cell.angle_alpha   90.00
_cell.angle_beta   90.00
_cell.angle_gamma   90.00
#
_symmetry.space_group_name_H-M   'P 1'
#
loop_
_entity.id
_entity.type
_entity.pdbx_description
1 polymer ?
#
loop_
_entity_poly.entity_id
_entity_poly.type
_entity_poly.pdbx_seq_one_letter_code
_entity_poly.pdbx_strand_id
1 'polypeptide(L)'
;MEFLTILGASWYALNRWSVDASCHKRISGMIVQVSWVCPGIVSFGFACSHNEDGAHQSDEDFAYFHLPPVQGWSVAQTTLFGVSCNRQITVKELKVTTPEFTRTIVQKAVVVLARQPIFGPIRAKLAVVTAAWFAQGDFTNTDILNGFYSSLNTVLAGEIDDASLYIGTSLRELVHKFKSKTLTLLKLLLLEKRILFYGYPVERLCTLQYSLISLIPGLLRHLQDSGAPELDTSRDNFRLTEARELKSGDKQSLLSYMGLPLYVFQKGAFFQPYLPLQQIDILSAPTTSAYLVGTTNQIFLHHKAEIGVDVLVNVEQGTLEFYNQGLSSLVGLTMADRRWMDKIFKTVNDTWDVNGRYMGIEVGVLYTEQIKTHGVTKSTWCFIPYLPDPTRPTTNSYSGSDDFLRARFEEYVLSLLSSVKHAQSQQQGAQSREESAMQIMQQQQQQAAAAAALGVEDGAYEIPAGPGERDTLGSGMVAEK
;
A
#
# COMPACT_ATOMS: atom_id res chain seq x y z
N MET A 1 13.07 -8.71 33.82
CA MET A 1 12.36 -10.00 33.72
C MET A 1 11.22 -9.94 34.70
N GLU A 2 9.99 -9.90 34.21
CA GLU A 2 8.78 -10.20 34.96
C GLU A 2 7.77 -10.80 33.96
N PHE A 3 7.08 -11.84 34.41
CA PHE A 3 6.04 -12.58 33.67
C PHE A 3 4.70 -11.90 33.89
N LEU A 4 3.85 -11.81 32.86
CA LEU A 4 2.43 -11.51 33.04
C LEU A 4 1.55 -12.31 32.07
N THR A 5 0.82 -13.26 32.67
CA THR A 5 -0.32 -13.99 32.12
C THR A 5 -1.55 -13.08 32.20
N ILE A 6 -2.32 -12.89 31.13
CA ILE A 6 -3.60 -12.16 31.19
C ILE A 6 -4.75 -13.09 30.78
N LEU A 7 -5.62 -13.36 31.76
CA LEU A 7 -6.93 -13.98 31.63
C LEU A 7 -7.93 -12.98 31.03
N GLY A 8 -8.84 -13.47 30.17
CA GLY A 8 -9.69 -12.72 29.25
C GLY A 8 -10.58 -11.60 29.83
N ALA A 9 -10.91 -10.60 28.99
CA ALA A 9 -12.19 -9.88 29.03
C ALA A 9 -12.45 -9.03 27.77
N SER A 10 -13.75 -8.97 27.44
CA SER A 10 -14.51 -8.29 26.38
C SER A 10 -14.16 -6.84 25.95
N TRP A 11 -14.42 -6.58 24.65
CA TRP A 11 -14.73 -5.38 23.82
C TRP A 11 -14.52 -3.91 24.30
N TYR A 12 -14.13 -3.58 25.54
CA TYR A 12 -14.06 -2.18 26.02
C TYR A 12 -12.64 -1.64 26.32
N ALA A 13 -11.57 -2.35 25.92
CA ALA A 13 -10.20 -2.02 26.31
C ALA A 13 -9.33 -1.41 25.18
N LEU A 14 -9.90 -0.63 24.26
CA LEU A 14 -9.14 0.18 23.29
C LEU A 14 -8.23 1.25 23.93
N ASN A 15 -8.33 1.45 25.25
CA ASN A 15 -7.42 2.27 26.07
C ASN A 15 -6.41 1.47 26.92
N ARG A 16 -6.25 0.15 26.72
CA ARG A 16 -5.20 -0.63 27.37
C ARG A 16 -4.50 -1.57 26.39
N TRP A 17 -3.63 -1.00 25.56
CA TRP A 17 -2.31 -1.59 25.42
C TRP A 17 -1.61 -1.46 26.78
N SER A 18 -1.91 -2.35 27.73
CA SER A 18 -1.00 -2.55 28.86
C SER A 18 0.16 -3.39 28.32
N VAL A 19 1.00 -2.79 27.47
CA VAL A 19 2.39 -3.24 27.38
C VAL A 19 2.94 -2.96 28.76
N ASP A 20 3.11 -4.04 29.50
CA ASP A 20 3.67 -4.00 30.84
C ASP A 20 4.91 -3.09 30.84
N ALA A 21 5.01 -2.24 31.87
CA ALA A 21 5.96 -1.12 31.98
C ALA A 21 7.44 -1.57 32.02
N SER A 22 7.71 -2.86 31.80
CA SER A 22 9.02 -3.46 31.67
C SER A 22 9.65 -3.28 30.28
N CYS A 23 8.90 -2.89 29.25
CA CYS A 23 9.44 -2.59 27.89
C CYS A 23 10.02 -1.16 27.74
N HIS A 24 10.23 -0.44 28.85
CA HIS A 24 10.44 1.01 28.87
C HIS A 24 11.90 1.49 28.94
N LYS A 25 12.88 0.75 28.41
CA LYS A 25 14.28 1.21 28.42
C LYS A 25 15.01 1.07 27.08
N ARG A 26 14.79 2.09 26.23
CA ARG A 26 15.79 2.87 25.44
C ARG A 26 15.12 3.41 24.18
N ILE A 27 14.72 4.69 24.23
CA ILE A 27 14.16 5.41 23.09
C ILE A 27 15.10 6.57 22.76
N SER A 28 15.98 6.34 21.78
CA SER A 28 16.61 7.38 20.97
C SER A 28 17.23 6.72 19.73
N GLY A 29 16.85 7.20 18.54
CA GLY A 29 17.21 6.58 17.25
C GLY A 29 16.20 5.50 16.82
N MET A 30 16.03 5.32 15.51
CA MET A 30 15.05 4.43 14.84
C MET A 30 14.74 3.14 15.62
N ILE A 31 13.45 2.83 15.80
CA ILE A 31 13.02 1.72 16.68
C ILE A 31 12.24 0.68 15.88
N VAL A 32 12.85 -0.49 15.76
CA VAL A 32 12.21 -1.76 15.41
C VAL A 32 11.72 -2.40 16.70
N GLN A 33 10.45 -2.30 17.11
CA GLN A 33 10.03 -2.97 18.36
C GLN A 33 9.74 -4.45 18.11
N VAL A 34 10.36 -5.33 18.90
CA VAL A 34 10.08 -6.78 18.89
C VAL A 34 9.22 -7.14 20.09
N SER A 35 7.97 -7.57 19.87
CA SER A 35 7.02 -7.93 20.94
C SER A 35 6.66 -9.41 20.89
N TRP A 36 6.57 -10.04 22.08
CA TRP A 36 6.25 -11.45 22.29
C TRP A 36 4.81 -11.58 22.77
N VAL A 37 3.95 -12.28 22.05
CA VAL A 37 2.59 -12.57 22.53
C VAL A 37 2.49 -14.04 22.93
N CYS A 38 2.19 -14.29 24.21
CA CYS A 38 1.83 -15.58 24.80
C CYS A 38 0.33 -15.56 25.23
N PRO A 39 -0.30 -16.70 25.57
CA PRO A 39 -1.62 -17.08 25.09
C PRO A 39 -2.73 -16.42 25.89
N GLY A 40 -3.23 -15.29 25.39
CA GLY A 40 -4.40 -14.62 25.93
C GLY A 40 -4.33 -13.13 25.61
N ILE A 41 -5.11 -12.69 24.62
CA ILE A 41 -5.36 -11.28 24.27
C ILE A 41 -4.22 -10.62 23.45
N VAL A 42 -4.32 -10.62 22.12
CA VAL A 42 -4.91 -9.56 21.26
C VAL A 42 -4.99 -10.20 19.86
N SER A 43 -6.21 -10.44 19.39
CA SER A 43 -6.72 -10.88 18.08
C SER A 43 -5.87 -10.87 16.79
N PHE A 44 -4.64 -11.37 16.81
CA PHE A 44 -3.98 -11.94 15.62
C PHE A 44 -4.14 -13.46 15.56
N GLY A 45 -4.31 -14.11 16.72
CA GLY A 45 -4.49 -15.58 16.83
C GLY A 45 -5.83 -16.14 16.35
N PHE A 46 -6.78 -15.31 15.93
CA PHE A 46 -8.03 -15.77 15.30
C PHE A 46 -7.94 -15.88 13.77
N ALA A 47 -6.84 -15.40 13.15
CA ALA A 47 -6.57 -15.62 11.72
C ALA A 47 -6.24 -17.09 11.39
N CYS A 48 -5.65 -17.79 12.37
CA CYS A 48 -5.03 -19.11 12.19
C CYS A 48 -5.71 -20.23 13.00
N SER A 49 -6.86 -19.99 13.64
CA SER A 49 -7.58 -21.06 14.37
C SER A 49 -9.04 -21.09 13.98
N HIS A 50 -9.44 -22.22 13.39
CA HIS A 50 -10.76 -22.63 12.92
C HIS A 50 -11.15 -22.17 11.51
N ASN A 51 -10.59 -22.86 10.50
CA ASN A 51 -11.42 -23.34 9.39
C ASN A 51 -11.21 -24.86 9.32
N GLU A 52 -12.28 -25.64 9.51
CA GLU A 52 -12.29 -27.08 9.26
C GLU A 52 -12.12 -27.41 7.75
N ASP A 53 -12.00 -26.41 6.88
CA ASP A 53 -11.85 -26.59 5.45
C ASP A 53 -10.53 -25.99 4.92
N GLY A 54 -9.41 -26.68 5.18
CA GLY A 54 -8.29 -26.72 4.22
C GLY A 54 -7.16 -25.69 4.32
N ALA A 55 -7.03 -24.90 5.41
CA ALA A 55 -5.76 -24.24 5.69
C ALA A 55 -4.79 -25.29 6.27
N HIS A 56 -3.98 -25.88 5.39
CA HIS A 56 -2.94 -26.82 5.77
C HIS A 56 -2.09 -26.27 6.91
N GLN A 57 -1.64 -27.19 7.77
CA GLN A 57 -0.64 -27.02 8.81
C GLN A 57 0.65 -26.38 8.25
N SER A 58 0.67 -25.08 8.01
CA SER A 58 1.90 -24.37 7.69
C SER A 58 2.72 -24.24 8.98
N ASP A 59 3.98 -24.64 8.92
CA ASP A 59 4.91 -24.45 10.04
C ASP A 59 5.21 -22.97 10.29
N GLU A 60 4.89 -22.11 9.31
CA GLU A 60 5.18 -20.68 9.30
C GLU A 60 4.15 -19.88 8.48
N ASP A 61 3.69 -18.75 9.01
CA ASP A 61 2.84 -17.79 8.31
C ASP A 61 3.31 -16.34 8.54
N PHE A 62 3.23 -15.49 7.51
CA PHE A 62 3.48 -14.05 7.62
C PHE A 62 2.19 -13.23 7.50
N ALA A 63 2.12 -12.16 8.28
CA ALA A 63 1.07 -11.16 8.18
C ALA A 63 1.65 -9.73 8.26
N TYR A 64 1.09 -8.82 7.45
CA TYR A 64 1.40 -7.40 7.50
C TYR A 64 0.18 -6.62 8.00
N PHE A 65 0.40 -5.68 8.90
CA PHE A 65 -0.69 -4.93 9.53
C PHE A 65 -0.21 -3.55 9.94
N HIS A 66 -1.16 -2.63 10.16
CA HIS A 66 -0.85 -1.31 10.69
C HIS A 66 -1.34 -1.16 12.12
N LEU A 67 -0.64 -0.29 12.86
CA LEU A 67 -1.12 0.23 14.13
C LEU A 67 -1.26 1.75 14.01
N PRO A 68 -2.39 2.31 14.46
CA PRO A 68 -2.52 3.75 14.61
C PRO A 68 -1.54 4.27 15.67
N PRO A 69 -1.34 5.60 15.76
CA PRO A 69 -0.58 6.22 16.83
C PRO A 69 -0.99 5.70 18.21
N VAL A 70 0.01 5.32 19.01
CA VAL A 70 -0.21 4.73 20.34
C VAL A 70 0.06 5.79 21.39
N GLN A 71 -0.96 6.08 22.21
CA GLN A 71 -0.83 7.08 23.27
C GLN A 71 0.27 6.67 24.26
N GLY A 72 1.15 7.62 24.58
CA GLY A 72 2.31 7.39 25.46
C GLY A 72 3.56 6.88 24.76
N TRP A 73 3.49 6.54 23.46
CA TRP A 73 4.66 6.16 22.66
C TRP A 73 5.14 7.35 21.84
N SER A 74 6.23 7.99 22.28
CA SER A 74 6.82 9.14 21.57
C SER A 74 7.23 8.85 20.13
N VAL A 75 7.48 7.57 19.81
CA VAL A 75 7.88 7.11 18.47
C VAL A 75 6.72 6.68 17.57
N ALA A 76 5.50 6.62 18.10
CA ALA A 76 4.29 6.19 17.40
C ALA A 76 3.32 7.37 17.25
N GLN A 77 3.79 8.44 16.62
CA GLN A 77 2.98 9.65 16.34
C GLN A 77 2.20 9.52 15.03
N THR A 78 2.63 8.62 14.15
CA THR A 78 2.00 8.27 12.88
C THR A 78 1.80 6.76 12.81
N THR A 79 1.21 6.29 11.71
CA THR A 79 1.02 4.87 11.42
C THR A 79 2.32 4.08 11.58
N LEU A 80 2.25 3.00 12.36
CA LEU A 80 3.31 2.00 12.43
C LEU A 80 2.99 0.81 11.53
N PHE A 81 4.03 0.24 10.93
CA PHE A 81 3.98 -0.86 9.99
C PHE A 81 4.51 -2.12 10.67
N GLY A 82 3.63 -3.10 10.86
CA GLY A 82 3.92 -4.36 11.51
C GLY A 82 4.10 -5.50 10.53
N VAL A 83 5.12 -6.32 10.76
CA VAL A 83 5.25 -7.66 10.16
C VAL A 83 5.36 -8.69 11.26
N SER A 84 4.52 -9.72 11.20
CA SER A 84 4.61 -10.87 12.08
C SER A 84 5.02 -12.13 11.34
N CYS A 85 5.79 -12.97 12.01
CA CYS A 85 6.08 -14.34 11.61
C CYS A 85 5.52 -15.26 12.70
N ASN A 86 4.49 -16.02 12.36
CA ASN A 86 3.83 -16.96 13.24
C ASN A 86 4.40 -18.34 13.00
N ARG A 87 4.70 -19.09 14.05
CA ARG A 87 5.05 -20.51 13.95
C ARG A 87 4.37 -21.31 15.06
N GLN A 88 4.35 -22.63 14.87
CA GLN A 88 3.81 -23.57 15.81
C GLN A 88 4.83 -24.66 16.16
N ILE A 89 4.79 -25.15 17.39
CA ILE A 89 5.65 -26.23 17.88
C ILE A 89 4.86 -27.15 18.80
N THR A 90 5.12 -28.44 18.74
CA THR A 90 4.48 -29.40 19.64
C THR A 90 5.09 -29.30 21.03
N VAL A 91 4.28 -29.51 22.08
CA VAL A 91 4.80 -29.47 23.47
C VAL A 91 5.90 -30.53 23.71
N LYS A 92 5.92 -31.61 22.93
CA LYS A 92 6.94 -32.66 23.00
C LYS A 92 8.34 -32.17 22.60
N GLU A 93 8.41 -31.14 21.78
CA GLU A 93 9.68 -30.56 21.30
C GLU A 93 10.20 -29.44 22.21
N LEU A 94 9.43 -29.04 23.24
CA LEU A 94 9.84 -28.02 24.20
C LEU A 94 10.78 -28.59 25.25
N LYS A 95 11.90 -27.90 25.47
CA LYS A 95 12.84 -28.17 26.57
C LYS A 95 12.33 -27.65 27.90
N VAL A 96 11.62 -26.51 27.87
CA VAL A 96 11.04 -25.87 29.05
C VAL A 96 9.53 -25.79 28.88
N THR A 97 8.80 -26.54 29.70
CA THR A 97 7.34 -26.53 29.73
C THR A 97 6.86 -25.67 30.89
N THR A 98 6.10 -24.61 30.59
CA THR A 98 5.40 -23.83 31.62
C THR A 98 3.99 -24.38 31.86
N PRO A 99 3.44 -24.26 33.08
CA PRO A 99 2.08 -24.74 33.41
C PRO A 99 0.96 -24.15 32.53
N GLU A 100 1.22 -23.03 31.86
CA GLU A 100 0.29 -22.36 30.94
C GLU A 100 0.05 -23.13 29.64
N PHE A 101 0.90 -24.11 29.29
CA PHE A 101 0.75 -24.92 28.09
C PHE A 101 -0.25 -26.06 28.32
N THR A 102 -1.54 -25.71 28.32
CA THR A 102 -2.66 -26.66 28.45
C THR A 102 -3.02 -27.39 27.15
N ARG A 103 -2.35 -27.06 26.04
CA ARG A 103 -2.60 -27.56 24.68
C ARG A 103 -1.46 -28.46 24.18
N THR A 104 -1.71 -29.30 23.18
CA THR A 104 -0.71 -30.16 22.53
C THR A 104 0.28 -29.39 21.65
N ILE A 105 -0.11 -28.20 21.19
CA ILE A 105 0.66 -27.32 20.30
C ILE A 105 0.73 -25.92 20.93
N VAL A 106 1.91 -25.32 20.90
CA VAL A 106 2.15 -23.91 21.26
C VAL A 106 2.32 -23.10 19.99
N GLN A 107 1.56 -22.02 19.87
CA GLN A 107 1.63 -21.06 18.75
C GLN A 107 2.12 -19.72 19.28
N LYS A 108 3.12 -19.15 18.61
CA LYS A 108 3.67 -17.83 18.95
C LYS A 108 4.07 -17.08 17.69
N ALA A 109 4.21 -15.77 17.85
CA ALA A 109 4.59 -14.86 16.79
C ALA A 109 5.76 -13.98 17.21
N VAL A 110 6.68 -13.73 16.29
CA VAL A 110 7.65 -12.64 16.40
C VAL A 110 7.15 -11.49 15.55
N VAL A 111 7.01 -10.32 16.16
CA VAL A 111 6.49 -9.13 15.50
C VAL A 111 7.59 -8.09 15.42
N VAL A 112 7.71 -7.42 14.27
CA VAL A 112 8.54 -6.23 14.10
C VAL A 112 7.63 -5.06 13.73
N LEU A 113 7.75 -3.95 14.47
CA LEU A 113 7.10 -2.67 14.16
C LEU A 113 8.12 -1.67 13.61
N ALA A 114 7.80 -1.02 12.49
CA ALA A 114 8.63 0.00 11.85
C ALA A 114 7.81 1.26 11.53
N ARG A 115 8.48 2.39 11.25
CA ARG A 115 7.82 3.64 10.82
C ARG A 115 7.61 3.75 9.31
N GLN A 116 8.16 2.80 8.56
CA GLN A 116 8.02 2.71 7.11
C GLN A 116 7.74 1.26 6.72
N PRO A 117 7.04 1.02 5.59
CA PRO A 117 6.63 -0.31 5.14
C PRO A 117 7.77 -1.12 4.49
N ILE A 118 8.87 -1.34 5.23
CA ILE A 118 10.09 -2.02 4.73
C ILE A 118 9.98 -3.55 4.90
N PHE A 119 8.91 -4.15 4.39
CA PHE A 119 8.58 -5.54 4.73
C PHE A 119 9.58 -6.54 4.18
N GLY A 120 10.00 -6.42 2.92
CA GLY A 120 10.87 -7.41 2.28
C GLY A 120 12.18 -7.68 3.04
N PRO A 121 13.00 -6.66 3.31
CA PRO A 121 14.24 -6.83 4.07
C PRO A 121 14.04 -7.37 5.49
N ILE A 122 12.96 -6.97 6.17
CA ILE A 122 12.65 -7.44 7.52
C ILE A 122 12.19 -8.89 7.50
N ARG A 123 11.30 -9.24 6.58
CA ARG A 123 10.66 -10.56 6.44
C ARG A 123 11.69 -11.68 6.29
N ALA A 124 12.70 -11.49 5.42
CA ALA A 124 13.74 -12.50 5.21
C ALA A 124 14.52 -12.83 6.50
N LYS A 125 14.88 -11.82 7.29
CA LYS A 125 15.58 -12.03 8.56
C LYS A 125 14.65 -12.56 9.65
N LEU A 126 13.41 -12.08 9.67
CA LEU A 126 12.38 -12.48 10.62
C LEU A 126 12.09 -13.98 10.54
N ALA A 127 12.01 -14.54 9.32
CA ALA A 127 11.84 -15.98 9.09
C ALA A 127 12.94 -16.79 9.80
N VAL A 128 14.20 -16.47 9.50
CA VAL A 128 15.38 -17.18 10.03
C VAL A 128 15.45 -17.09 11.56
N VAL A 129 15.24 -15.89 12.10
CA VAL A 129 15.29 -15.65 13.55
C VAL A 129 14.16 -16.35 14.28
N THR A 130 12.95 -16.32 13.70
CA THR A 130 11.79 -16.99 14.29
C THR A 130 12.00 -18.51 14.28
N ALA A 131 12.46 -19.09 13.17
CA ALA A 131 12.81 -20.50 13.11
C ALA A 131 13.87 -20.89 14.15
N ALA A 132 14.94 -20.11 14.29
CA ALA A 132 15.98 -20.35 15.29
C ALA A 132 15.44 -20.25 16.74
N TRP A 133 14.57 -19.28 17.00
CA TRP A 133 13.94 -19.08 18.31
C TRP A 133 12.92 -20.17 18.66
N PHE A 134 12.29 -20.81 17.68
CA PHE A 134 11.48 -22.01 17.93
C PHE A 134 12.36 -23.25 18.11
N ALA A 135 13.42 -23.41 17.32
CA ALA A 135 14.33 -24.56 17.37
C ALA A 135 15.10 -24.69 18.71
N GLN A 136 15.29 -23.60 19.46
CA GLN A 136 15.89 -23.70 20.80
C GLN A 136 15.00 -24.47 21.79
N GLY A 137 13.67 -24.51 21.58
CA GLY A 137 12.71 -25.21 22.45
C GLY A 137 12.53 -24.60 23.85
N ASP A 138 13.10 -23.42 24.10
CA ASP A 138 13.01 -22.68 25.35
C ASP A 138 12.67 -21.22 25.04
N PHE A 139 11.42 -20.83 25.25
CA PHE A 139 10.95 -19.47 24.95
C PHE A 139 11.34 -18.43 26.00
N THR A 140 11.97 -18.82 27.10
CA THR A 140 12.49 -17.88 28.11
C THR A 140 13.80 -17.24 27.66
N ASN A 141 14.56 -17.93 26.80
CA ASN A 141 15.77 -17.39 26.20
C ASN A 141 15.42 -16.39 25.10
N THR A 142 15.80 -15.13 25.31
CA THR A 142 15.53 -14.01 24.41
C THR A 142 16.77 -13.43 23.73
N ASP A 143 17.93 -14.07 23.87
CA ASP A 143 19.19 -13.53 23.36
C ASP A 143 19.21 -13.43 21.83
N ILE A 144 18.65 -14.43 21.14
CA ILE A 144 18.48 -14.44 19.67
C ILE A 144 17.73 -13.19 19.20
N LEU A 145 16.78 -12.74 20.01
CA LEU A 145 15.80 -11.71 19.69
C LEU A 145 16.38 -10.32 19.96
N ASN A 146 17.13 -10.20 21.05
CA ASN A 146 17.96 -9.03 21.32
C ASN A 146 19.01 -8.82 20.22
N GLY A 147 19.68 -9.89 19.78
CA GLY A 147 20.61 -9.85 18.66
C GLY A 147 19.94 -9.43 17.34
N PHE A 148 18.74 -9.95 17.08
CA PHE A 148 17.94 -9.58 15.92
C PHE A 148 17.56 -8.09 15.93
N TYR A 149 17.09 -7.57 17.08
CA TYR A 149 16.79 -6.15 17.26
C TYR A 149 18.01 -5.27 16.95
N SER A 150 19.17 -5.57 17.53
CA SER A 150 20.41 -4.82 17.27
C SER A 150 20.85 -4.87 15.81
N SER A 151 20.72 -6.04 15.17
CA SER A 151 21.04 -6.23 13.74
C SER A 151 20.10 -5.42 12.84
N LEU A 152 18.80 -5.44 13.11
CA LEU A 152 17.82 -4.68 12.33
C LEU A 152 18.06 -3.18 12.45
N ASN A 153 18.30 -2.67 13.66
CA ASN A 153 18.60 -1.25 13.84
C ASN A 153 19.90 -0.83 13.17
N THR A 154 20.88 -1.73 13.04
CA THR A 154 22.13 -1.42 12.33
C THR A 154 21.93 -1.38 10.82
N VAL A 155 21.15 -2.32 10.27
CA VAL A 155 20.92 -2.41 8.82
C VAL A 155 19.91 -1.38 8.32
N LEU A 156 18.93 -1.03 9.15
CA LEU A 156 17.90 -0.04 8.84
C LEU A 156 18.24 1.35 9.40
N ALA A 157 19.47 1.56 9.91
CA ALA A 157 19.95 2.87 10.29
C ALA A 157 20.30 3.69 9.04
N GLY A 158 19.50 4.72 8.76
CA GLY A 158 19.79 5.66 7.68
C GLY A 158 18.56 6.01 6.83
N GLU A 159 18.82 6.70 5.72
CA GLU A 159 17.78 6.94 4.72
C GLU A 159 17.44 5.66 3.98
N ILE A 160 16.14 5.38 3.88
CA ILE A 160 15.62 4.20 3.20
C ILE A 160 15.39 4.57 1.74
N ASP A 161 16.00 3.80 0.84
CA ASP A 161 15.83 3.95 -0.59
C ASP A 161 14.46 3.41 -1.05
N ASP A 162 14.00 3.88 -2.20
CA ASP A 162 12.71 3.43 -2.76
C ASP A 162 12.74 1.94 -3.10
N ALA A 163 13.90 1.44 -3.53
CA ALA A 163 14.08 0.04 -3.85
C ALA A 163 13.72 -0.83 -2.64
N SER A 164 14.19 -0.50 -1.42
CA SER A 164 13.86 -1.25 -0.21
C SER A 164 12.37 -1.29 0.13
N LEU A 165 11.61 -0.23 -0.22
CA LEU A 165 10.16 -0.20 -0.04
C LEU A 165 9.43 -1.08 -1.07
N TYR A 166 10.02 -1.23 -2.25
CA TYR A 166 9.48 -2.08 -3.31
C TYR A 166 9.83 -3.57 -3.13
N ILE A 167 10.87 -3.92 -2.37
CA ILE A 167 11.18 -5.31 -2.04
C ILE A 167 10.02 -5.91 -1.23
N GLY A 168 9.42 -6.97 -1.77
CA GLY A 168 8.23 -7.61 -1.20
C GLY A 168 6.91 -7.18 -1.85
N THR A 169 6.94 -6.24 -2.79
CA THR A 169 5.87 -6.06 -3.79
C THR A 169 6.08 -7.02 -4.96
N SER A 170 5.00 -7.46 -5.60
CA SER A 170 5.03 -8.29 -6.80
C SER A 170 3.99 -7.80 -7.80
N LEU A 171 4.38 -6.84 -8.62
CA LEU A 171 3.51 -6.26 -9.64
C LEU A 171 3.24 -7.22 -10.79
N ARG A 172 4.25 -8.03 -11.15
CA ARG A 172 4.08 -9.12 -12.11
C ARG A 172 2.97 -10.04 -11.67
N GLU A 173 2.93 -10.43 -10.40
CA GLU A 173 1.88 -11.30 -9.92
C GLU A 173 0.51 -10.60 -9.91
N LEU A 174 0.44 -9.34 -9.47
CA LEU A 174 -0.78 -8.54 -9.52
C LEU A 174 -1.35 -8.45 -10.95
N VAL A 175 -0.50 -8.16 -11.94
CA VAL A 175 -0.88 -8.07 -13.36
C VAL A 175 -1.26 -9.44 -13.91
N HIS A 176 -0.50 -10.49 -13.62
CA HIS A 176 -0.80 -11.83 -14.10
C HIS A 176 -2.13 -12.34 -13.52
N LYS A 177 -2.39 -12.05 -12.24
CA LYS A 177 -3.58 -12.51 -11.53
C LYS A 177 -4.85 -11.76 -11.95
N PHE A 178 -4.80 -10.44 -12.01
CA PHE A 178 -5.98 -9.60 -12.27
C PHE A 178 -6.11 -9.16 -13.73
N LYS A 179 -5.08 -9.33 -14.56
CA LYS A 179 -5.07 -8.97 -15.98
C LYS A 179 -5.50 -7.51 -16.17
N SER A 180 -6.44 -7.23 -17.08
CA SER A 180 -7.00 -5.89 -17.27
C SER A 180 -7.65 -5.30 -16.02
N LYS A 181 -8.14 -6.13 -15.09
CA LYS A 181 -8.75 -5.68 -13.83
C LYS A 181 -7.74 -5.01 -12.89
N THR A 182 -6.43 -5.17 -13.10
CA THR A 182 -5.41 -4.41 -12.36
C THR A 182 -5.63 -2.90 -12.53
N LEU A 183 -5.97 -2.45 -13.73
CA LEU A 183 -6.29 -1.04 -13.97
C LEU A 183 -7.62 -0.64 -13.33
N THR A 184 -8.61 -1.54 -13.30
CA THR A 184 -9.87 -1.33 -12.58
C THR A 184 -9.62 -1.14 -11.07
N LEU A 185 -8.75 -1.95 -10.46
CA LEU A 185 -8.34 -1.80 -9.06
C LEU A 185 -7.65 -0.45 -8.81
N LEU A 186 -6.75 -0.03 -9.70
CA LEU A 186 -6.13 1.28 -9.60
C LEU A 186 -7.18 2.41 -9.67
N LYS A 187 -8.12 2.34 -10.61
CA LYS A 187 -9.23 3.32 -10.70
C LYS A 187 -10.08 3.34 -9.42
N LEU A 188 -10.38 2.18 -8.84
CA LEU A 188 -11.12 2.09 -7.57
C LEU A 188 -10.36 2.77 -6.42
N LEU A 189 -9.04 2.59 -6.35
CA LEU A 189 -8.18 3.25 -5.36
C LEU A 189 -8.16 4.77 -5.56
N LEU A 190 -8.05 5.25 -6.81
CA LEU A 190 -8.09 6.67 -7.16
C LEU A 190 -9.45 7.33 -6.87
N LEU A 191 -10.54 6.55 -6.88
CA LEU A 191 -11.89 7.00 -6.54
C LEU A 191 -12.21 6.86 -5.05
N GLU A 192 -11.22 6.49 -4.22
CA GLU A 192 -11.34 6.32 -2.77
C GLU A 192 -12.55 5.43 -2.41
N LYS A 193 -12.62 4.23 -3.00
CA LYS A 193 -13.71 3.28 -2.76
C LYS A 193 -13.40 2.31 -1.62
N ARG A 194 -14.45 1.63 -1.14
CA ARG A 194 -14.38 0.62 -0.09
C ARG A 194 -14.07 -0.75 -0.69
N ILE A 195 -12.78 -1.07 -0.76
CA ILE A 195 -12.24 -2.25 -1.43
C ILE A 195 -11.80 -3.26 -0.37
N LEU A 196 -12.43 -4.44 -0.36
CA LEU A 196 -12.08 -5.52 0.55
C LEU A 196 -11.49 -6.71 -0.22
N PHE A 197 -10.23 -6.99 0.03
CA PHE A 197 -9.51 -8.16 -0.46
C PHE A 197 -9.75 -9.34 0.47
N TYR A 198 -9.96 -10.53 -0.09
CA TYR A 198 -10.07 -11.75 0.68
C TYR A 198 -9.45 -12.96 0.00
N GLY A 199 -8.99 -13.90 0.83
CA GLY A 199 -8.43 -15.19 0.43
C GLY A 199 -7.04 -15.45 1.02
N TYR A 200 -6.50 -16.63 0.74
CA TYR A 200 -5.25 -17.13 1.31
C TYR A 200 -4.13 -17.26 0.25
N PRO A 201 -2.86 -17.37 0.67
CA PRO A 201 -2.35 -17.18 2.05
C PRO A 201 -2.29 -15.69 2.46
N VAL A 202 -2.22 -15.42 3.77
CA VAL A 202 -2.23 -14.05 4.35
C VAL A 202 -1.10 -13.17 3.79
N GLU A 203 0.10 -13.73 3.63
CA GLU A 203 1.24 -13.00 3.07
C GLU A 203 0.94 -12.53 1.65
N ARG A 204 0.39 -13.41 0.80
CA ARG A 204 -0.03 -13.06 -0.57
C ARG A 204 -1.10 -11.97 -0.56
N LEU A 205 -2.10 -12.12 0.29
CA LEU A 205 -3.18 -11.15 0.47
C LEU A 205 -2.62 -9.75 0.76
N CYS A 206 -1.64 -9.64 1.67
CA CYS A 206 -1.03 -8.37 2.03
C CYS A 206 -0.14 -7.82 0.89
N THR A 207 0.71 -8.66 0.31
CA THR A 207 1.65 -8.26 -0.76
C THR A 207 0.93 -7.79 -2.02
N LEU A 208 -0.20 -8.38 -2.40
CA LEU A 208 -1.00 -7.92 -3.55
C LEU A 208 -1.57 -6.51 -3.32
N GLN A 209 -2.03 -6.19 -2.10
CA GLN A 209 -2.51 -4.84 -1.76
C GLN A 209 -1.36 -3.83 -1.79
N TYR A 210 -0.19 -4.19 -1.24
CA TYR A 210 1.02 -3.38 -1.33
C TYR A 210 1.48 -3.15 -2.78
N SER A 211 1.33 -4.17 -3.62
CA SER A 211 1.61 -4.08 -5.05
C SER A 211 0.63 -3.10 -5.72
N LEU A 212 -0.66 -3.14 -5.38
CA LEU A 212 -1.65 -2.21 -5.92
C LEU A 212 -1.33 -0.75 -5.58
N ILE A 213 -1.05 -0.44 -4.31
CA ILE A 213 -0.72 0.94 -3.91
C ILE A 213 0.63 1.40 -4.48
N SER A 214 1.57 0.48 -4.76
CA SER A 214 2.86 0.80 -5.39
C SER A 214 2.73 1.30 -6.83
N LEU A 215 1.55 1.15 -7.47
CA LEU A 215 1.24 1.71 -8.78
C LEU A 215 1.10 3.24 -8.76
N ILE A 216 0.83 3.84 -7.59
CA ILE A 216 0.78 5.30 -7.43
C ILE A 216 2.19 5.80 -7.09
N PRO A 217 2.81 6.64 -7.95
CA PRO A 217 4.18 7.09 -7.72
C PRO A 217 4.34 7.79 -6.37
N GLY A 218 5.35 7.36 -5.60
CA GLY A 218 5.68 7.94 -4.30
C GLY A 218 4.76 7.55 -3.14
N LEU A 219 3.67 6.82 -3.36
CA LEU A 219 2.66 6.56 -2.32
C LEU A 219 3.21 5.73 -1.14
N LEU A 220 4.07 4.75 -1.39
CA LEU A 220 4.66 3.92 -0.32
C LEU A 220 5.47 4.71 0.71
N ARG A 221 6.06 5.85 0.31
CA ARG A 221 6.76 6.75 1.23
C ARG A 221 5.81 7.60 2.10
N HIS A 222 4.54 7.69 1.72
CA HIS A 222 3.58 8.65 2.27
C HIS A 222 2.36 7.95 2.92
N LEU A 223 2.60 6.84 3.63
CA LEU A 223 1.57 6.05 4.31
C LEU A 223 1.40 6.39 5.80
N GLN A 224 1.98 7.49 6.28
CA GLN A 224 1.97 7.89 7.69
C GLN A 224 0.57 8.06 8.30
N ASP A 225 -0.42 8.42 7.48
CA ASP A 225 -1.81 8.62 7.91
C ASP A 225 -2.72 7.45 7.49
N SER A 226 -2.16 6.35 6.96
CA SER A 226 -2.97 5.28 6.37
C SER A 226 -3.55 4.29 7.37
N GLY A 227 -3.06 4.22 8.61
CA GLY A 227 -3.41 3.17 9.58
C GLY A 227 -4.74 3.34 10.30
N ALA A 228 -5.40 4.50 10.20
CA ALA A 228 -6.71 4.73 10.79
C ALA A 228 -7.43 5.92 10.12
N PRO A 229 -8.78 5.88 10.03
CA PRO A 229 -9.56 6.90 9.32
C PRO A 229 -9.51 8.28 9.98
N GLU A 230 -9.14 8.40 11.25
CA GLU A 230 -9.06 9.69 11.93
C GLU A 230 -7.77 10.48 11.62
N LEU A 231 -6.77 9.83 11.00
CA LEU A 231 -5.46 10.43 10.74
C LEU A 231 -5.50 11.35 9.51
N ASP A 232 -4.89 12.54 9.65
CA ASP A 232 -4.86 13.58 8.60
C ASP A 232 -3.68 14.53 8.85
N THR A 233 -2.56 14.04 9.41
CA THR A 233 -1.44 14.89 9.86
C THR A 233 -0.72 15.58 8.71
N SER A 234 -0.85 15.03 7.50
CA SER A 234 -0.17 15.52 6.31
C SER A 234 -0.93 16.62 5.56
N ARG A 235 -2.21 16.84 5.89
CA ARG A 235 -3.10 17.76 5.17
C ARG A 235 -2.52 19.16 5.01
N ASP A 236 -2.03 19.74 6.11
CA ASP A 236 -1.51 21.11 6.12
C ASP A 236 -0.19 21.25 5.37
N ASN A 237 0.49 20.13 5.07
CA ASN A 237 1.73 20.10 4.30
C ASN A 237 1.51 19.98 2.79
N PHE A 238 0.27 19.76 2.33
CA PHE A 238 -0.04 19.72 0.90
C PHE A 238 -0.07 21.11 0.31
N ARG A 239 1.06 21.49 -0.30
CA ARG A 239 1.16 22.69 -1.13
C ARG A 239 1.24 22.28 -2.60
N LEU A 240 0.37 22.88 -3.41
CA LEU A 240 0.48 22.79 -4.86
C LEU A 240 1.77 23.47 -5.31
N THR A 241 2.61 22.71 -6.01
CA THR A 241 3.84 23.24 -6.60
C THR A 241 3.48 24.02 -7.86
N GLU A 242 3.95 25.27 -7.95
CA GLU A 242 3.67 26.11 -9.11
C GLU A 242 4.57 25.76 -10.30
N ALA A 243 4.14 26.10 -11.52
CA ALA A 243 4.92 25.82 -12.73
C ALA A 243 6.31 26.49 -12.72
N ARG A 244 6.46 27.64 -12.05
CA ARG A 244 7.73 28.35 -11.89
C ARG A 244 8.77 27.60 -11.04
N GLU A 245 8.33 26.64 -10.23
CA GLU A 245 9.19 25.85 -9.35
C GLU A 245 9.67 24.55 -10.01
N LEU A 246 9.19 24.27 -11.23
CA LEU A 246 9.56 23.09 -11.98
C LEU A 246 11.02 23.18 -12.43
N LYS A 247 11.83 22.22 -11.99
CA LYS A 247 13.22 22.07 -12.41
C LYS A 247 13.29 21.11 -13.60
N SER A 248 13.83 21.60 -14.72
CA SER A 248 13.98 20.79 -15.93
C SER A 248 14.90 19.58 -15.67
N GLY A 249 14.47 18.39 -16.08
CA GLY A 249 15.23 17.14 -15.92
C GLY A 249 15.15 16.50 -14.52
N ASP A 250 14.47 17.12 -13.56
CA ASP A 250 14.26 16.55 -12.22
C ASP A 250 12.91 15.85 -12.14
N LYS A 251 12.95 14.50 -12.07
CA LYS A 251 11.75 13.68 -11.92
C LYS A 251 10.96 14.04 -10.67
N GLN A 252 11.62 14.27 -9.53
CA GLN A 252 10.91 14.56 -8.29
C GLN A 252 10.19 15.89 -8.37
N SER A 253 10.82 16.90 -8.98
CA SER A 253 10.19 18.18 -9.27
C SER A 253 8.96 18.04 -10.16
N LEU A 254 9.02 17.19 -11.19
CA LEU A 254 7.86 16.88 -12.03
C LEU A 254 6.74 16.20 -11.24
N LEU A 255 7.05 15.17 -10.46
CA LEU A 255 6.04 14.46 -9.64
C LEU A 255 5.34 15.42 -8.68
N SER A 256 6.09 16.28 -7.98
CA SER A 256 5.53 17.29 -7.07
C SER A 256 4.67 18.32 -7.80
N TYR A 257 5.09 18.79 -8.99
CA TYR A 257 4.27 19.65 -9.85
C TYR A 257 2.96 18.97 -10.28
N MET A 258 3.01 17.68 -10.56
CA MET A 258 1.84 16.87 -10.93
C MET A 258 0.90 16.59 -9.75
N GLY A 259 1.30 16.90 -8.52
CA GLY A 259 0.52 16.66 -7.30
C GLY A 259 0.69 15.26 -6.74
N LEU A 260 1.83 14.60 -7.02
CA LEU A 260 2.15 13.26 -6.53
C LEU A 260 3.00 13.30 -5.25
N PRO A 261 2.86 12.29 -4.37
CA PRO A 261 1.87 11.20 -4.44
C PRO A 261 0.45 11.70 -4.22
N LEU A 262 -0.52 10.97 -4.79
CA LEU A 262 -1.93 11.29 -4.58
C LEU A 262 -2.34 11.00 -3.15
N TYR A 263 -3.10 11.90 -2.54
CA TYR A 263 -3.53 11.80 -1.15
C TYR A 263 -4.78 10.92 -0.98
N VAL A 264 -4.65 9.63 -1.34
CA VAL A 264 -5.78 8.67 -1.35
C VAL A 264 -6.18 8.15 0.04
N PHE A 265 -5.30 8.29 1.03
CA PHE A 265 -5.56 7.94 2.43
C PHE A 265 -5.63 9.21 3.28
N GLN A 266 -6.63 10.05 2.96
CA GLN A 266 -6.99 11.25 3.71
C GLN A 266 -7.92 10.91 4.87
N LYS A 267 -8.32 11.92 5.66
CA LYS A 267 -9.33 11.76 6.71
C LYS A 267 -10.58 11.01 6.21
N GLY A 268 -10.90 9.92 6.88
CA GLY A 268 -11.99 9.00 6.59
C GLY A 268 -11.62 7.83 5.67
N ALA A 269 -10.39 7.80 5.14
CA ALA A 269 -9.85 6.73 4.33
C ALA A 269 -8.69 6.03 5.06
N PHE A 270 -8.64 4.70 5.03
CA PHE A 270 -7.54 3.96 5.65
C PHE A 270 -7.13 2.71 4.85
N PHE A 271 -5.94 2.22 5.13
CA PHE A 271 -5.35 1.02 4.55
C PHE A 271 -4.97 0.06 5.67
N GLN A 272 -5.51 -1.16 5.63
CA GLN A 272 -5.17 -2.22 6.58
C GLN A 272 -4.92 -3.54 5.82
N PRO A 273 -3.65 -3.91 5.56
CA PRO A 273 -3.31 -5.06 4.73
C PRO A 273 -3.90 -6.38 5.27
N TYR A 274 -3.96 -6.50 6.59
CA TYR A 274 -4.69 -7.55 7.29
C TYR A 274 -5.55 -6.96 8.42
N LEU A 275 -6.87 -7.09 8.28
CA LEU A 275 -7.88 -6.65 9.23
C LEU A 275 -8.49 -7.88 9.96
N PRO A 276 -8.28 -8.01 11.28
CA PRO A 276 -8.90 -9.06 12.07
C PRO A 276 -10.39 -8.79 12.28
N LEU A 277 -11.15 -9.85 12.54
CA LEU A 277 -12.60 -9.77 12.74
C LEU A 277 -13.02 -8.78 13.84
N GLN A 278 -12.21 -8.65 14.88
CA GLN A 278 -12.50 -7.80 16.04
C GLN A 278 -12.48 -6.31 15.71
N GLN A 279 -11.95 -5.94 14.54
CA GLN A 279 -11.95 -4.57 14.06
C GLN A 279 -12.99 -4.36 12.95
N ILE A 280 -13.92 -5.29 12.72
CA ILE A 280 -14.93 -5.17 11.65
C ILE A 280 -15.77 -3.88 11.76
N ASP A 281 -16.03 -3.42 12.98
CA ASP A 281 -16.83 -2.22 13.25
C ASP A 281 -16.21 -0.94 12.65
N ILE A 282 -14.89 -0.89 12.46
CA ILE A 282 -14.24 0.28 11.84
C ILE A 282 -14.70 0.48 10.39
N LEU A 283 -15.14 -0.58 9.71
CA LEU A 283 -15.60 -0.52 8.32
C LEU A 283 -16.98 0.10 8.18
N SER A 284 -17.86 -0.12 9.17
CA SER A 284 -19.22 0.42 9.20
C SER A 284 -19.31 1.77 9.92
N ALA A 285 -18.20 2.25 10.51
CA ALA A 285 -18.16 3.52 11.22
C ALA A 285 -18.52 4.70 10.30
N PRO A 286 -19.32 5.69 10.77
CA PRO A 286 -19.67 6.87 9.98
C PRO A 286 -18.47 7.74 9.58
N THR A 287 -17.37 7.62 10.31
CA THR A 287 -16.10 8.30 10.03
C THR A 287 -15.37 7.67 8.84
N THR A 288 -15.70 6.44 8.45
CA THR A 288 -15.04 5.68 7.39
C THR A 288 -15.77 5.85 6.05
N SER A 289 -15.24 6.70 5.18
CA SER A 289 -15.74 6.91 3.82
C SER A 289 -15.13 5.93 2.83
N ALA A 290 -13.85 5.58 2.99
CA ALA A 290 -13.09 4.74 2.07
C ALA A 290 -12.18 3.78 2.82
N TYR A 291 -11.84 2.65 2.20
CA TYR A 291 -10.82 1.77 2.75
C TYR A 291 -10.25 0.81 1.72
N LEU A 292 -8.99 0.43 1.91
CA LEU A 292 -8.39 -0.74 1.30
C LEU A 292 -8.06 -1.72 2.44
N VAL A 293 -8.72 -2.86 2.51
CA VAL A 293 -8.47 -3.83 3.58
C VAL A 293 -8.35 -5.25 3.05
N GLY A 294 -7.56 -6.08 3.74
CA GLY A 294 -7.49 -7.52 3.48
C GLY A 294 -8.00 -8.32 4.67
N THR A 295 -8.70 -9.42 4.41
CA THR A 295 -9.05 -10.40 5.45
C THR A 295 -9.06 -11.82 4.92
N THR A 296 -8.79 -12.78 5.78
CA THR A 296 -9.00 -14.21 5.47
C THR A 296 -10.30 -14.74 6.05
N ASN A 297 -10.98 -13.95 6.87
CA ASN A 297 -12.15 -14.40 7.59
C ASN A 297 -13.41 -14.24 6.73
N GLN A 298 -14.12 -15.34 6.51
CA GLN A 298 -15.33 -15.38 5.68
C GLN A 298 -16.51 -14.61 6.29
N ILE A 299 -16.49 -14.30 7.60
CA ILE A 299 -17.54 -13.51 8.26
C ILE A 299 -17.71 -12.13 7.62
N PHE A 300 -16.63 -11.51 7.14
CA PHE A 300 -16.71 -10.25 6.39
C PHE A 300 -17.59 -10.37 5.12
N LEU A 301 -17.63 -11.55 4.49
CA LEU A 301 -18.44 -11.82 3.31
C LEU A 301 -19.94 -11.98 3.64
N HIS A 302 -20.25 -12.42 4.86
CA HIS A 302 -21.62 -12.51 5.36
C HIS A 302 -22.16 -11.14 5.78
N HIS A 303 -21.32 -10.28 6.36
CA HIS A 303 -21.70 -8.95 6.86
C HIS A 303 -21.53 -7.80 5.83
N LYS A 304 -21.18 -8.12 4.58
CA LYS A 304 -20.86 -7.16 3.50
C LYS A 304 -21.81 -5.95 3.36
N ALA A 305 -23.10 -6.13 3.61
CA ALA A 305 -24.10 -5.06 3.50
C ALA A 305 -23.97 -4.05 4.64
N GLU A 306 -23.64 -4.52 5.85
CA GLU A 306 -23.49 -3.69 7.06
C GLU A 306 -22.18 -2.88 7.02
N ILE A 307 -21.10 -3.51 6.53
CA ILE A 307 -19.79 -2.85 6.36
C ILE A 307 -19.69 -1.96 5.11
N GLY A 308 -20.76 -1.92 4.31
CA GLY A 308 -20.89 -1.03 3.15
C GLY A 308 -19.78 -1.19 2.10
N VAL A 309 -19.32 -2.42 1.84
CA VAL A 309 -18.29 -2.72 0.83
C VAL A 309 -18.78 -2.31 -0.56
N ASP A 310 -17.94 -1.61 -1.33
CA ASP A 310 -18.24 -1.29 -2.73
C ASP A 310 -17.83 -2.44 -3.66
N VAL A 311 -16.65 -3.03 -3.41
CA VAL A 311 -16.04 -4.08 -4.23
C VAL A 311 -15.34 -5.13 -3.38
N LEU A 312 -15.67 -6.41 -3.61
CA LEU A 312 -14.89 -7.54 -3.11
C LEU A 312 -13.87 -8.02 -4.12
N VAL A 313 -12.67 -8.31 -3.64
CA VAL A 313 -11.55 -8.78 -4.47
C VAL A 313 -11.10 -10.14 -3.97
N ASN A 314 -11.35 -11.18 -4.77
CA ASN A 314 -10.88 -12.53 -4.47
C ASN A 314 -9.44 -12.71 -4.96
N VAL A 315 -8.49 -12.88 -4.03
CA VAL A 315 -7.07 -13.02 -4.39
C VAL A 315 -6.71 -14.39 -4.95
N GLU A 316 -7.55 -15.41 -4.74
CA GLU A 316 -7.35 -16.77 -5.24
C GLU A 316 -7.87 -16.94 -6.66
N GLN A 317 -8.98 -16.30 -7.01
CA GLN A 317 -9.59 -16.37 -8.34
C GLN A 317 -9.24 -15.18 -9.24
N GLY A 318 -8.77 -14.05 -8.68
CA GLY A 318 -8.52 -12.84 -9.47
C GLY A 318 -9.84 -12.20 -9.97
N THR A 319 -10.90 -12.32 -9.19
CA THR A 319 -12.25 -11.83 -9.50
C THR A 319 -12.60 -10.60 -8.66
N LEU A 320 -13.39 -9.71 -9.26
CA LEU A 320 -13.93 -8.52 -8.62
C LEU A 320 -15.45 -8.65 -8.64
N GLU A 321 -16.09 -8.53 -7.48
CA GLU A 321 -17.54 -8.52 -7.32
C GLU A 321 -17.97 -7.11 -6.90
N PHE A 322 -18.81 -6.47 -7.72
CA PHE A 322 -19.29 -5.11 -7.50
C PHE A 322 -20.68 -5.14 -6.88
N TYR A 323 -20.87 -4.41 -5.79
CA TYR A 323 -22.20 -4.19 -5.21
C TYR A 323 -22.90 -2.97 -5.80
N ASN A 324 -22.13 -1.97 -6.19
CA ASN A 324 -22.64 -0.79 -6.87
C ASN A 324 -22.43 -0.91 -8.38
N GLN A 325 -23.52 -1.12 -9.13
CA GLN A 325 -23.47 -1.21 -10.60
C GLN A 325 -23.10 0.11 -11.28
N GLY A 326 -23.43 1.25 -10.66
CA GLY A 326 -22.97 2.55 -11.12
C GLY A 326 -21.45 2.67 -11.04
N LEU A 327 -20.86 2.15 -9.95
CA LEU A 327 -19.40 2.11 -9.81
C LEU A 327 -18.75 1.23 -10.88
N SER A 328 -19.29 0.04 -11.14
CA SER A 328 -18.81 -0.86 -12.21
C SER A 328 -18.75 -0.16 -13.57
N SER A 329 -19.76 0.66 -13.87
CA SER A 329 -19.82 1.46 -15.10
C SER A 329 -18.75 2.56 -15.13
N LEU A 330 -18.53 3.27 -14.01
CA LEU A 330 -17.53 4.33 -13.89
C LEU A 330 -16.09 3.82 -14.03
N VAL A 331 -15.77 2.65 -13.47
CA VAL A 331 -14.44 2.05 -13.57
C VAL A 331 -14.25 1.20 -14.82
N GLY A 332 -15.26 1.17 -15.69
CA GLY A 332 -15.22 0.50 -16.98
C GLY A 332 -13.99 0.88 -17.79
N LEU A 333 -13.35 -0.11 -18.40
CA LEU A 333 -12.16 0.10 -19.22
C LEU A 333 -12.57 0.47 -20.65
N THR A 334 -12.04 1.58 -21.15
CA THR A 334 -12.17 1.98 -22.55
C THR A 334 -11.46 0.98 -23.47
N MET A 335 -11.69 1.07 -24.78
CA MET A 335 -10.93 0.24 -25.74
C MET A 335 -9.43 0.53 -25.69
N ALA A 336 -9.04 1.78 -25.45
CA ALA A 336 -7.63 2.15 -25.29
C ALA A 336 -7.02 1.52 -24.03
N ASP A 337 -7.72 1.61 -22.90
CA ASP A 337 -7.33 1.01 -21.62
C ASP A 337 -7.11 -0.51 -21.77
N ARG A 338 -8.06 -1.20 -22.41
CA ARG A 338 -7.98 -2.65 -22.65
C ARG A 338 -6.77 -3.01 -23.50
N ARG A 339 -6.59 -2.34 -24.64
CA ARG A 339 -5.43 -2.57 -25.52
C ARG A 339 -4.11 -2.30 -24.82
N TRP A 340 -4.05 -1.28 -23.97
CA TRP A 340 -2.86 -0.97 -23.18
C TRP A 340 -2.58 -2.06 -22.14
N MET A 341 -3.59 -2.47 -21.37
CA MET A 341 -3.45 -3.56 -20.39
C MET A 341 -3.13 -4.90 -21.03
N ASP A 342 -3.70 -5.23 -22.19
CA ASP A 342 -3.45 -6.49 -22.89
C ASP A 342 -1.98 -6.59 -23.32
N LYS A 343 -1.35 -5.48 -23.74
CA LYS A 343 0.09 -5.44 -24.05
C LYS A 343 0.95 -5.67 -22.82
N ILE A 344 0.60 -5.05 -21.69
CA ILE A 344 1.31 -5.22 -20.42
C ILE A 344 1.17 -6.67 -19.95
N PHE A 345 -0.05 -7.19 -19.91
CA PHE A 345 -0.34 -8.57 -19.52
C PHE A 345 0.41 -9.55 -20.41
N LYS A 346 0.39 -9.37 -21.74
CA LYS A 346 1.15 -10.21 -22.67
C LYS A 346 2.64 -10.24 -22.33
N THR A 347 3.24 -9.08 -22.06
CA THR A 347 4.67 -8.99 -21.69
C THR A 347 4.99 -9.79 -20.42
N VAL A 348 4.10 -9.74 -19.42
CA VAL A 348 4.25 -10.51 -18.17
C VAL A 348 4.01 -12.00 -18.42
N ASN A 349 2.94 -12.35 -19.12
CA ASN A 349 2.54 -13.72 -19.41
C ASN A 349 3.58 -14.47 -20.27
N ASP A 350 4.12 -13.84 -21.30
CA ASP A 350 5.14 -14.42 -22.19
C ASP A 350 6.46 -14.71 -21.44
N THR A 351 6.70 -14.02 -20.32
CA THR A 351 7.88 -14.20 -19.46
C THR A 351 7.53 -14.88 -18.13
N TRP A 352 6.32 -15.43 -17.99
CA TRP A 352 5.84 -16.01 -16.73
C TRP A 352 6.42 -17.41 -16.54
N ASP A 353 7.08 -17.64 -15.41
CA ASP A 353 7.55 -18.98 -15.06
C ASP A 353 6.40 -19.81 -14.46
N VAL A 354 5.96 -20.82 -15.20
CA VAL A 354 4.88 -21.75 -14.79
C VAL A 354 5.33 -22.68 -13.64
N ASN A 355 6.65 -22.88 -13.49
CA ASN A 355 7.23 -23.69 -12.41
C ASN A 355 7.57 -22.86 -11.16
N GLY A 356 7.57 -21.53 -11.27
CA GLY A 356 7.65 -20.59 -10.15
C GLY A 356 6.35 -20.52 -9.34
N ARG A 357 5.73 -21.68 -9.05
CA ARG A 357 4.59 -21.76 -8.14
C ARG A 357 5.03 -21.13 -6.82
N TYR A 358 4.36 -20.06 -6.40
CA TYR A 358 3.97 -19.85 -5.01
C TYR A 358 4.97 -20.31 -3.93
N MET A 359 6.21 -19.85 -4.04
CA MET A 359 7.17 -19.87 -2.94
C MET A 359 7.49 -18.42 -2.65
N GLY A 360 6.75 -17.80 -1.74
CA GLY A 360 7.07 -16.45 -1.29
C GLY A 360 8.49 -16.46 -0.79
N ILE A 361 9.42 -15.85 -1.55
CA ILE A 361 10.85 -15.68 -1.23
C ILE A 361 11.34 -16.76 -0.25
N GLU A 362 11.37 -18.05 -0.60
CA GLU A 362 11.95 -19.01 0.34
C GLU A 362 13.45 -18.71 0.44
N VAL A 363 13.82 -18.04 1.53
CA VAL A 363 15.20 -17.86 1.93
C VAL A 363 15.69 -19.23 2.33
N GLY A 364 16.80 -19.66 1.73
CA GLY A 364 17.26 -21.04 1.69
C GLY A 364 17.15 -21.81 3.00
N VAL A 365 16.80 -23.10 2.88
CA VAL A 365 16.85 -24.08 3.96
C VAL A 365 18.24 -24.04 4.59
N LEU A 366 18.32 -23.58 5.83
CA LEU A 366 19.50 -23.83 6.68
C LEU A 366 19.45 -25.29 7.07
N TYR A 367 20.29 -26.12 6.43
CA TYR A 367 20.58 -27.45 6.95
C TYR A 367 21.96 -27.45 7.60
N THR A 368 22.10 -28.23 8.67
CA THR A 368 23.41 -28.47 9.28
C THR A 368 24.10 -29.59 8.51
N GLU A 369 25.22 -29.29 7.86
CA GLU A 369 26.07 -30.32 7.25
C GLU A 369 27.17 -30.67 8.26
N GLN A 370 27.21 -31.92 8.73
CA GLN A 370 28.28 -32.38 9.62
C GLN A 370 29.51 -32.76 8.81
N ILE A 371 30.45 -31.84 8.66
CA ILE A 371 31.74 -32.13 8.03
C ILE A 371 32.69 -32.68 9.10
N LYS A 372 32.97 -33.98 9.06
CA LYS A 372 34.02 -34.61 9.88
C LYS A 372 35.39 -34.34 9.24
N THR A 373 36.17 -33.46 9.84
CA THR A 373 37.61 -33.34 9.54
C THR A 373 38.40 -33.51 10.83
N HIS A 374 39.37 -34.43 10.84
CA HIS A 374 40.29 -34.68 11.96
C HIS A 374 39.65 -34.86 13.35
N GLY A 375 38.52 -35.58 13.43
CA GLY A 375 37.90 -35.92 14.72
C GLY A 375 37.16 -34.78 15.43
N VAL A 376 37.04 -33.60 14.80
CA VAL A 376 36.24 -32.48 15.31
C VAL A 376 35.00 -32.32 14.44
N THR A 377 33.82 -32.44 15.05
CA THR A 377 32.53 -32.15 14.39
C THR A 377 32.31 -30.64 14.43
N LYS A 378 32.39 -29.95 13.29
CA LYS A 378 31.96 -28.55 13.17
C LYS A 378 30.63 -28.49 12.43
N SER A 379 29.61 -27.95 13.09
CA SER A 379 28.35 -27.55 12.46
C SER A 379 28.57 -26.21 11.76
N THR A 380 28.53 -26.22 10.42
CA THR A 380 28.66 -25.00 9.61
C THR A 380 27.32 -24.73 8.93
N TRP A 381 26.83 -23.51 9.03
CA TRP A 381 25.60 -23.08 8.38
C TRP A 381 25.87 -22.89 6.88
N CYS A 382 25.27 -23.73 6.02
CA CYS A 382 25.33 -23.57 4.56
C CYS A 382 24.17 -22.69 4.07
N PHE A 383 24.49 -21.69 3.25
CA PHE A 383 23.53 -20.82 2.58
C PHE A 383 23.28 -21.38 1.17
N ILE A 384 22.05 -21.79 0.84
CA ILE A 384 21.71 -22.16 -0.54
C ILE A 384 21.45 -20.86 -1.33
N PRO A 385 22.13 -20.61 -2.46
CA PRO A 385 21.86 -19.45 -3.29
C PRO A 385 20.60 -19.66 -4.15
N TYR A 386 19.74 -18.64 -4.17
CA TYR A 386 18.71 -18.30 -5.17
C TYR A 386 17.76 -19.41 -5.64
N LEU A 387 16.59 -19.49 -5.01
CA LEU A 387 15.37 -19.96 -5.67
C LEU A 387 14.86 -18.86 -6.64
N PRO A 388 14.23 -19.23 -7.78
CA PRO A 388 13.75 -18.27 -8.76
C PRO A 388 12.69 -17.34 -8.14
N ASP A 389 12.98 -16.05 -8.16
CA ASP A 389 12.08 -15.00 -7.71
C ASP A 389 10.97 -14.80 -8.77
N PRO A 390 9.69 -15.07 -8.46
CA PRO A 390 8.60 -14.84 -9.41
C PRO A 390 8.44 -13.37 -9.83
N THR A 391 9.05 -12.43 -9.10
CA THR A 391 9.14 -11.00 -9.47
C THR A 391 10.16 -10.73 -10.58
N ARG A 392 11.00 -11.72 -10.94
CA ARG A 392 11.99 -11.59 -12.01
C ARG A 392 11.53 -12.32 -13.28
N PRO A 393 11.53 -11.67 -14.46
CA PRO A 393 11.26 -12.36 -15.71
C PRO A 393 12.26 -13.50 -15.95
N THR A 394 11.79 -14.55 -16.64
CA THR A 394 12.58 -15.75 -16.98
C THR A 394 13.80 -15.43 -17.83
N THR A 395 13.69 -14.40 -18.67
CA THR A 395 14.83 -13.71 -19.26
C THR A 395 15.19 -12.54 -18.35
N ASN A 396 16.47 -12.27 -18.11
CA ASN A 396 16.90 -11.15 -17.26
C ASN A 396 16.67 -9.77 -17.92
N SER A 397 15.53 -9.59 -18.58
CA SER A 397 15.11 -8.41 -19.32
C SER A 397 14.39 -7.43 -18.42
N TYR A 398 14.62 -6.13 -18.65
CA TYR A 398 13.84 -5.07 -18.02
C TYR A 398 12.35 -5.18 -18.39
N SER A 399 12.02 -5.51 -19.63
CA SER A 399 10.63 -5.69 -20.06
C SER A 399 9.92 -6.78 -19.26
N GLY A 400 8.77 -6.41 -18.70
CA GLY A 400 7.98 -7.27 -17.84
C GLY A 400 8.42 -7.31 -16.38
N SER A 401 9.58 -6.75 -15.99
CA SER A 401 9.97 -6.66 -14.58
C SER A 401 9.02 -5.74 -13.80
N ASP A 402 9.03 -5.84 -12.47
CA ASP A 402 8.24 -4.94 -11.63
C ASP A 402 8.62 -3.46 -11.84
N ASP A 403 9.90 -3.13 -12.07
CA ASP A 403 10.33 -1.77 -12.38
C ASP A 403 9.74 -1.26 -13.70
N PHE A 404 9.69 -2.12 -14.72
CA PHE A 404 9.02 -1.80 -15.97
C PHE A 404 7.53 -1.56 -15.77
N LEU A 405 6.86 -2.41 -14.97
CA LEU A 405 5.44 -2.25 -14.67
C LEU A 405 5.18 -0.93 -13.92
N ARG A 406 5.97 -0.59 -12.89
CA ARG A 406 5.86 0.71 -12.19
C ARG A 406 6.02 1.87 -13.16
N ALA A 407 7.03 1.83 -14.03
CA ALA A 407 7.24 2.89 -15.02
C ALA A 407 6.04 3.06 -15.98
N ARG A 408 5.45 1.95 -16.46
CA ARG A 408 4.27 2.01 -17.34
C ARG A 408 3.04 2.58 -16.64
N PHE A 409 2.78 2.19 -15.39
CA PHE A 409 1.66 2.75 -14.61
C PHE A 409 1.92 4.20 -14.17
N GLU A 410 3.17 4.56 -13.87
CA GLU A 410 3.56 5.95 -13.63
C GLU A 410 3.26 6.83 -14.84
N GLU A 411 3.65 6.41 -16.05
CA GLU A 411 3.32 7.10 -17.31
C GLU A 411 1.80 7.25 -17.49
N TYR A 412 1.03 6.22 -17.16
CA TYR A 412 -0.43 6.26 -17.22
C TYR A 412 -1.02 7.30 -16.26
N VAL A 413 -0.59 7.30 -14.99
CA VAL A 413 -1.05 8.26 -13.96
C VAL A 413 -0.63 9.68 -14.33
N LEU A 414 0.60 9.89 -14.79
CA LEU A 414 1.09 11.19 -15.23
C LEU A 414 0.32 11.71 -16.45
N SER A 415 -0.02 10.84 -17.39
CA SER A 415 -0.83 11.21 -18.56
C SER A 415 -2.23 11.64 -18.14
N LEU A 416 -2.87 10.88 -17.23
CA LEU A 416 -4.16 11.23 -16.65
C LEU A 416 -4.13 12.61 -15.97
N LEU A 417 -3.16 12.84 -15.08
CA LEU A 417 -3.02 14.10 -14.36
C LEU A 417 -2.70 15.27 -15.30
N SER A 418 -1.94 15.02 -16.37
CA SER A 418 -1.63 16.02 -17.39
C SER A 418 -2.89 16.44 -18.15
N SER A 419 -3.75 15.49 -18.51
CA SER A 419 -5.05 15.79 -19.13
C SER A 419 -5.95 16.60 -18.21
N VAL A 420 -6.00 16.28 -16.91
CA VAL A 420 -6.78 17.04 -15.91
C VAL A 420 -6.26 18.47 -15.79
N LYS A 421 -4.94 18.66 -15.62
CA LYS A 421 -4.32 19.99 -15.55
C LYS A 421 -4.55 20.80 -16.83
N HIS A 422 -4.45 20.17 -17.99
CA HIS A 422 -4.73 20.83 -19.26
C HIS A 422 -6.18 21.31 -19.33
N ALA A 423 -7.15 20.45 -18.98
CA ALA A 423 -8.56 20.81 -18.96
C ALA A 423 -8.85 21.97 -17.98
N GLN A 424 -8.25 21.95 -16.79
CA GLN A 424 -8.36 23.03 -15.80
C GLN A 424 -7.75 24.34 -16.33
N SER A 425 -6.60 24.29 -16.98
CA SER A 425 -5.94 25.45 -17.56
C SER A 425 -6.78 26.09 -18.69
N GLN A 426 -7.45 25.27 -19.51
CA GLN A 426 -8.37 25.77 -20.53
C GLN A 426 -9.59 26.46 -19.91
N GLN A 427 -10.16 25.89 -18.84
CA GLN A 427 -11.28 26.49 -18.13
C GLN A 427 -10.90 27.83 -17.48
N GLN A 428 -9.74 27.91 -16.82
CA GLN A 428 -9.22 29.16 -16.25
C GLN A 428 -8.92 30.20 -17.34
N GLY A 429 -8.36 29.77 -18.47
CA GLY A 429 -8.15 30.62 -19.63
C GLY A 429 -9.45 31.18 -20.23
N ALA A 430 -10.53 30.39 -20.25
CA ALA A 430 -11.85 30.85 -20.69
C ALA A 430 -12.47 31.84 -19.70
N GLN A 431 -12.43 31.54 -18.40
CA GLN A 431 -12.96 32.41 -17.34
C GLN A 431 -12.24 33.77 -17.31
N SER A 432 -10.91 33.79 -17.38
CA SER A 432 -10.15 35.05 -17.40
C SER A 432 -10.44 35.92 -18.64
N ARG A 433 -10.76 35.31 -19.79
CA ARG A 433 -11.20 36.03 -21.01
C ARG A 433 -12.59 36.62 -20.84
N GLU A 434 -13.53 35.88 -20.24
CA GLU A 434 -14.88 36.37 -19.95
C GLU A 434 -14.87 37.52 -18.92
N GLU A 435 -14.07 37.42 -17.86
CA GLU A 435 -13.89 38.49 -16.87
C GLU A 435 -13.29 39.76 -17.49
N SER A 436 -12.27 39.60 -18.35
CA SER A 436 -11.68 40.72 -19.08
C SER A 436 -12.70 41.39 -20.02
N ALA A 437 -13.51 40.61 -20.72
CA ALA A 437 -14.57 41.12 -21.59
C ALA A 437 -15.67 41.85 -20.79
N MET A 438 -16.08 41.32 -19.64
CA MET A 438 -17.05 41.97 -18.75
C MET A 438 -16.50 43.29 -18.18
N GLN A 439 -15.23 43.35 -17.80
CA GLN A 439 -14.60 44.59 -17.34
C GLN A 439 -14.56 45.65 -18.44
N ILE A 440 -14.21 45.27 -19.68
CA ILE A 440 -14.21 46.19 -20.82
C ILE A 440 -15.63 46.72 -21.07
N MET A 441 -16.64 45.86 -21.04
CA MET A 441 -18.03 46.25 -21.26
C MET A 441 -18.55 47.17 -20.14
N GLN A 442 -18.22 46.88 -18.88
CA GLN A 442 -18.59 47.74 -17.74
C GLN A 442 -17.90 49.11 -17.80
N GLN A 443 -16.63 49.15 -18.23
CA GLN A 443 -15.89 50.39 -18.42
C GLN A 443 -16.52 51.24 -19.54
N GLN A 444 -16.91 50.63 -20.65
CA GLN A 444 -17.62 51.32 -21.74
C GLN A 444 -18.98 51.86 -21.27
N GLN A 445 -19.74 51.10 -20.47
CA GLN A 445 -21.04 51.54 -19.96
C GLN A 445 -20.91 52.69 -18.95
N GLN A 446 -19.87 52.69 -18.10
CA GLN A 446 -19.56 53.81 -17.21
C GLN A 446 -19.14 55.06 -17.98
N GLN A 447 -18.34 54.92 -19.05
CA GLN A 447 -17.95 56.02 -19.93
C GLN A 447 -19.17 56.61 -20.66
N ALA A 448 -20.07 55.77 -21.17
CA ALA A 448 -21.31 56.20 -21.81
C ALA A 448 -22.25 56.93 -20.84
N ALA A 449 -22.40 56.41 -19.61
CA ALA A 449 -23.19 57.06 -18.57
C ALA A 449 -22.60 58.41 -18.12
N ALA A 450 -21.27 58.50 -18.02
CA ALA A 450 -20.58 59.76 -17.71
C ALA A 450 -20.74 60.79 -18.85
N ALA A 451 -20.67 60.36 -20.11
CA ALA A 451 -20.93 61.22 -21.26
C ALA A 451 -22.38 61.75 -21.29
N ALA A 452 -23.36 60.89 -20.97
CA ALA A 452 -24.76 61.28 -20.86
C ALA A 452 -25.02 62.28 -19.71
N ALA A 453 -24.35 62.11 -18.57
CA ALA A 453 -24.48 63.02 -17.43
C ALA A 453 -23.88 64.42 -17.68
N LEU A 454 -22.95 64.54 -18.63
CA LEU A 454 -22.35 65.81 -19.05
C LEU A 454 -23.16 66.56 -20.12
N GLY A 455 -24.33 66.02 -20.53
CA GLY A 455 -25.25 66.72 -21.44
C GLY A 455 -24.70 66.93 -22.86
N VAL A 456 -23.86 66.02 -23.34
CA VAL A 456 -23.38 66.04 -24.73
C VAL A 456 -24.41 65.33 -25.61
N GLU A 457 -25.35 66.08 -26.19
CA GLU A 457 -26.15 65.56 -27.32
C GLU A 457 -25.32 65.56 -28.61
N ASP A 458 -25.33 64.38 -29.25
CA ASP A 458 -24.98 64.06 -30.64
C ASP A 458 -23.65 64.56 -31.23
N GLY A 459 -22.66 63.66 -31.17
CA GLY A 459 -21.54 63.59 -32.10
C GLY A 459 -21.17 62.12 -32.33
N ALA A 460 -21.41 61.63 -33.56
CA ALA A 460 -21.24 60.27 -34.03
C ALA A 460 -20.09 59.46 -33.38
N TYR A 461 -20.43 58.38 -32.66
CA TYR A 461 -19.49 57.33 -32.27
C TYR A 461 -19.29 56.38 -33.46
N GLU A 462 -18.09 56.36 -34.05
CA GLU A 462 -17.66 55.28 -34.93
C GLU A 462 -17.55 53.98 -34.13
N ILE A 463 -18.25 52.94 -34.59
CA ILE A 463 -18.17 51.57 -34.07
C ILE A 463 -16.82 50.97 -34.55
N PRO A 464 -15.90 50.55 -33.66
CA PRO A 464 -14.77 49.74 -34.09
C PRO A 464 -15.30 48.36 -34.47
N ALA A 465 -15.10 47.97 -35.73
CA ALA A 465 -15.39 46.63 -36.20
C ALA A 465 -14.75 45.57 -35.28
N GLY A 466 -15.56 44.61 -34.82
CA GLY A 466 -15.07 43.43 -34.11
C GLY A 466 -14.04 42.67 -34.98
N PRO A 467 -13.23 41.77 -34.38
CA PRO A 467 -12.25 41.00 -35.13
C PRO A 467 -12.99 40.07 -36.10
N GLY A 468 -13.04 40.48 -37.37
CA GLY A 468 -13.62 39.70 -38.45
C GLY A 468 -12.81 38.43 -38.72
N GLU A 469 -13.54 37.34 -38.92
CA GLU A 469 -13.10 36.21 -39.72
C GLU A 469 -12.46 36.72 -41.01
N ARG A 470 -11.20 36.33 -41.24
CA ARG A 470 -10.60 36.34 -42.57
C ARG A 470 -10.41 34.91 -43.02
N ASP A 471 -11.36 34.46 -43.83
CA ASP A 471 -11.20 33.39 -44.78
C ASP A 471 -9.95 33.63 -45.64
N THR A 472 -9.10 32.61 -45.74
CA THR A 472 -8.16 32.44 -46.84
C THR A 472 -8.51 31.15 -47.55
N LEU A 473 -9.27 31.27 -48.65
CA LEU A 473 -9.50 30.20 -49.61
C LEU A 473 -8.43 30.23 -50.70
N GLY A 474 -7.63 29.16 -50.79
CA GLY A 474 -7.37 28.47 -52.05
C GLY A 474 -6.10 28.80 -52.85
N SER A 475 -5.10 27.92 -52.74
CA SER A 475 -4.40 27.38 -53.91
C SER A 475 -3.83 26.00 -53.57
N GLY A 476 -4.28 25.00 -54.31
CA GLY A 476 -4.02 23.59 -54.02
C GLY A 476 -2.63 23.11 -54.41
N MET A 477 -2.22 22.00 -53.81
CA MET A 477 -1.34 21.00 -54.43
C MET A 477 -1.54 19.65 -53.72
N VAL A 478 -2.09 18.71 -54.49
CA VAL A 478 -1.76 17.27 -54.57
C VAL A 478 -1.77 16.44 -53.27
N ALA A 479 -2.80 15.61 -53.13
CA ALA A 479 -2.69 14.31 -52.47
C ALA A 479 -2.92 13.22 -53.53
N GLU A 480 -1.85 12.49 -53.85
CA GLU A 480 -1.91 11.15 -54.42
C GLU A 480 -1.35 10.20 -53.34
N LYS A 481 -2.14 9.17 -53.01
CA LYS A 481 -1.93 8.04 -52.07
C LYS A 481 -2.08 8.26 -50.57
#